data_AF-A0A3M0L5A6-F1
#
_entry.id   AF-A0A3M0L5A6-F1
#
_cell.length_a   1.000
_cell.length_b   1.000
_cell.length_c   1.000
_cell.angle_alpha   90.00
_cell.angle_beta   90.00
_cell.angle_gamma   90.00
#
_symmetry.space_group_name_H-M   'P 1'
#
loop_
_entity.id
_entity.type
_entity.pdbx_description
1 polymer ?
#
loop_
_entity_poly.entity_id
_entity_poly.type
_entity_poly.pdbx_seq_one_letter_code
_entity_poly.pdbx_strand_id
1 'polypeptide(L)'
;MAPLPNIFEQAKLSHQLFHQNAPGLVRRFHITREQAKAIVAMCPSCNQHALPTLSAGVNPRGLKSCEVWQTDVTHIPQFGRSKYVHVSVDTFSGAVFASAQTVEKTSDVIKHLVQAFSFMDIPKELKTDNGPAYHSRKFCSFLQQWGVGHKTGIPHSPTGQAVVETTHREIKRVLNQQQQVLKMETPQTRLARALFTVNFLNCTFEFLNPPIIRHFGANPQLNIKERPPVMVRDPETGRTEGPHNLVTWGRGYDCVSTPMRLKWLPSKWVRPYVPKVSGEKKKLPQVTQAAFRRRRRESLSGMGSFS
;
A
#
# COMPACT_ATOMS: atom_id res chain seq x y z
N MET A 1 10.26 33.82 -24.75
CA MET A 1 10.05 32.58 -23.96
C MET A 1 10.12 32.95 -22.49
N ALA A 2 9.11 32.63 -21.68
CA ALA A 2 9.19 32.85 -20.23
C ALA A 2 10.26 31.92 -19.62
N PRO A 3 11.12 32.39 -18.70
CA PRO A 3 12.12 31.54 -18.07
C PRO A 3 11.44 30.45 -17.23
N LEU A 4 11.97 29.22 -17.30
CA LEU A 4 11.47 28.11 -16.48
C LEU A 4 11.64 28.45 -14.99
N PRO A 5 10.61 28.20 -14.14
CA PRO A 5 10.71 28.43 -12.70
C PRO A 5 11.85 27.61 -12.08
N ASN A 6 12.40 28.05 -10.95
CA ASN A 6 13.35 27.23 -10.21
C ASN A 6 12.71 25.91 -9.72
N ILE A 7 13.54 24.92 -9.37
CA ILE A 7 13.08 23.56 -9.00
C ILE A 7 12.07 23.58 -7.84
N PHE A 8 12.24 24.48 -6.87
CA PHE A 8 11.34 24.58 -5.73
C PHE A 8 9.97 25.14 -6.11
N GLU A 9 9.93 26.14 -6.99
CA GLU A 9 8.67 26.66 -7.54
C GLU A 9 7.99 25.65 -8.47
N GLN A 10 8.76 24.88 -9.25
CA GLN A 10 8.19 23.75 -10.02
C GLN A 10 7.56 22.71 -9.08
N ALA A 11 8.20 22.40 -7.95
CA ALA A 11 7.65 21.48 -6.95
C ALA A 11 6.34 22.01 -6.33
N LYS A 12 6.27 23.31 -6.03
CA LYS A 12 5.04 23.97 -5.56
C LYS A 12 3.92 23.91 -6.59
N LEU A 13 4.19 24.29 -7.84
CA LEU A 13 3.20 24.24 -8.93
C LEU A 13 2.69 22.82 -9.15
N SER A 14 3.61 21.84 -9.13
CA SER A 14 3.22 20.43 -9.24
C SER A 14 2.34 19.99 -8.07
N HIS A 15 2.66 20.37 -6.83
CA HIS A 15 1.84 20.08 -5.65
C HIS A 15 0.47 20.78 -5.70
N GLN A 16 0.39 22.02 -6.17
CA GLN A 16 -0.88 22.72 -6.35
C GLN A 16 -1.79 22.03 -7.37
N LEU A 17 -1.20 21.40 -8.38
CA LEU A 17 -1.94 20.70 -9.42
C LEU A 17 -2.39 19.29 -8.99
N PHE A 18 -1.49 18.50 -8.39
CA PHE A 18 -1.75 17.08 -8.15
C PHE A 18 -1.88 16.72 -6.67
N HIS A 19 -1.45 17.57 -5.75
CA HIS A 19 -1.43 17.31 -4.31
C HIS A 19 -0.65 16.04 -3.92
N GLN A 20 0.41 15.72 -4.67
CA GLN A 20 1.27 14.59 -4.36
C GLN A 20 1.99 14.80 -3.01
N ASN A 21 2.28 13.69 -2.34
CA ASN A 21 2.85 13.69 -1.00
C ASN A 21 4.35 14.11 -0.97
N ALA A 22 4.85 14.44 0.22
CA ALA A 22 6.23 14.89 0.41
C ALA A 22 7.29 13.90 -0.13
N PRO A 23 7.19 12.58 0.10
CA PRO A 23 8.09 11.61 -0.55
C PRO A 23 8.11 11.71 -2.09
N GLY A 24 6.94 11.90 -2.71
CA GLY A 24 6.81 12.08 -4.15
C GLY A 24 7.52 13.34 -4.66
N LEU A 25 7.42 14.45 -3.93
CA LEU A 25 8.13 15.69 -4.25
C LEU A 25 9.64 15.53 -4.15
N VAL A 26 10.14 14.89 -3.08
CA VAL A 26 11.58 14.59 -2.91
C VAL A 26 12.09 13.74 -4.08
N ARG A 27 11.35 12.70 -4.46
CA ARG A 27 11.73 11.81 -5.55
C ARG A 27 11.80 12.53 -6.89
N ARG A 28 10.81 13.39 -7.20
CA ARG A 28 10.68 14.01 -8.52
C ARG A 28 11.57 15.25 -8.70
N PHE A 29 11.69 16.06 -7.65
CA PHE A 29 12.34 17.37 -7.74
C PHE A 29 13.68 17.41 -6.99
N HIS A 30 14.09 16.32 -6.33
CA HIS A 30 15.34 16.24 -5.58
C HIS A 30 15.51 17.33 -4.50
N ILE A 31 14.39 17.84 -3.98
CA ILE A 31 14.35 18.79 -2.86
C ILE A 31 14.53 18.06 -1.52
N THR A 32 14.87 18.81 -0.46
CA THR A 32 15.02 18.24 0.88
C THR A 32 13.67 17.77 1.45
N ARG A 33 13.71 16.86 2.43
CA ARG A 33 12.49 16.35 3.09
C ARG A 33 11.76 17.48 3.81
N GLU A 34 12.51 18.41 4.39
CA GLU A 34 12.05 19.58 5.12
C GLU A 34 11.30 20.52 4.18
N GLN A 35 11.89 20.84 3.02
CA GLN A 35 11.24 21.63 1.97
C GLN A 35 9.95 20.96 1.46
N ALA A 36 9.99 19.67 1.16
CA ALA A 36 8.82 18.94 0.68
C ALA A 36 7.69 18.92 1.71
N LYS A 37 8.01 18.71 2.99
CA LYS A 37 7.03 18.78 4.09
C LYS A 37 6.44 20.18 4.24
N ALA A 38 7.26 21.23 4.10
CA ALA A 38 6.79 22.61 4.17
C ALA A 38 5.79 22.91 3.04
N ILE A 39 6.06 22.49 1.80
CA ILE A 39 5.13 22.64 0.66
C ILE A 39 3.77 22.02 0.98
N VAL A 40 3.75 20.78 1.49
CA VAL A 40 2.52 20.06 1.81
C VAL A 40 1.79 20.71 2.99
N ALA A 41 2.51 21.12 4.04
CA ALA A 41 1.93 21.74 5.22
C ALA A 41 1.32 23.12 4.93
N MET A 42 1.89 23.86 3.98
CA MET A 42 1.35 25.15 3.53
C MET A 42 0.13 25.02 2.60
N CYS A 43 -0.19 23.82 2.12
CA CYS A 43 -1.34 23.61 1.24
C CYS A 43 -2.64 23.50 2.07
N PRO A 44 -3.59 24.45 1.94
CA PRO A 44 -4.81 24.46 2.75
C PRO A 44 -5.64 23.17 2.57
N SER A 45 -5.74 22.71 1.32
CA SER A 45 -6.47 21.50 0.94
C SER A 45 -5.85 20.23 1.57
N CYS A 46 -4.52 20.16 1.63
CA CYS A 46 -3.84 19.03 2.25
C CYS A 46 -3.97 19.00 3.77
N ASN A 47 -3.97 20.18 4.41
CA ASN A 47 -4.11 20.30 5.85
C ASN A 47 -5.52 19.93 6.33
N GLN A 48 -6.56 20.34 5.59
CA GLN A 48 -7.96 20.03 5.90
C GLN A 48 -8.33 18.54 5.73
N HIS A 49 -7.59 17.81 4.89
CA HIS A 49 -7.87 16.41 4.55
C HIS A 49 -6.75 15.47 4.99
N ALA A 50 -6.01 15.81 6.04
CA ALA A 50 -5.01 14.91 6.61
C ALA A 50 -5.70 13.65 7.17
N LEU A 51 -5.23 12.47 6.76
CA LEU A 51 -5.72 11.21 7.32
C LEU A 51 -5.06 10.98 8.70
N PRO A 52 -5.84 10.53 9.71
CA PRO A 52 -5.25 9.95 10.91
C PRO A 52 -4.37 8.76 10.52
N THR A 53 -3.23 8.61 11.21
CA THR A 53 -2.38 7.43 11.05
C THR A 53 -3.15 6.22 11.57
N LEU A 54 -3.73 5.42 10.69
CA LEU A 54 -4.45 4.22 11.10
C LEU A 54 -3.49 3.08 11.43
N SER A 55 -3.85 2.36 12.49
CA SER A 55 -3.17 1.16 12.97
C SER A 55 -3.13 0.10 11.88
N ALA A 56 -1.95 -0.48 11.72
CA ALA A 56 -1.73 -1.58 10.80
C ALA A 56 -2.60 -2.77 11.24
N GLY A 57 -3.42 -3.29 10.32
CA GLY A 57 -4.15 -4.56 10.45
C GLY A 57 -3.46 -5.66 9.62
N VAL A 58 -3.49 -6.91 10.10
CA VAL A 58 -2.73 -8.06 9.53
C VAL A 58 -3.39 -8.53 8.24
N ASN A 59 -3.20 -7.85 7.11
CA ASN A 59 -3.72 -8.40 5.86
C ASN A 59 -2.65 -9.28 5.18
N PRO A 60 -2.90 -10.58 4.92
CA PRO A 60 -2.02 -11.39 4.09
C PRO A 60 -1.92 -10.79 2.69
N ARG A 61 -0.75 -10.25 2.36
CA ARG A 61 -0.42 -9.67 1.06
C ARG A 61 0.19 -10.74 0.15
N GLY A 62 0.04 -10.54 -1.15
CA GLY A 62 0.87 -11.23 -2.12
C GLY A 62 2.36 -11.00 -1.81
N LEU A 63 3.19 -11.98 -2.17
CA LEU A 63 4.64 -11.85 -2.10
C LEU A 63 5.20 -11.17 -3.34
N LYS A 64 4.47 -11.19 -4.46
CA LYS A 64 4.80 -10.49 -5.69
C LYS A 64 3.59 -9.80 -6.32
N SER A 65 3.85 -8.91 -7.27
CA SER A 65 2.83 -8.26 -8.08
C SER A 65 1.97 -9.30 -8.80
N CYS A 66 0.68 -9.00 -8.94
CA CYS A 66 -0.32 -9.85 -9.59
C CYS A 66 -0.51 -11.22 -8.93
N GLU A 67 -0.13 -11.37 -7.66
CA GLU A 67 -0.43 -12.59 -6.92
C GLU A 67 -1.81 -12.53 -6.28
N VAL A 68 -2.08 -11.47 -5.52
CA VAL A 68 -3.36 -11.28 -4.83
C VAL A 68 -3.82 -9.85 -5.00
N TRP A 69 -4.99 -9.69 -5.61
CA TRP A 69 -5.71 -8.42 -5.67
C TRP A 69 -6.87 -8.41 -4.68
N GLN A 70 -7.21 -7.22 -4.19
CA GLN A 70 -8.49 -6.97 -3.50
C GLN A 70 -9.33 -6.04 -4.36
N THR A 71 -10.60 -6.41 -4.55
CA THR A 71 -11.56 -5.61 -5.30
C THR A 71 -12.79 -5.37 -4.47
N ASP A 72 -13.23 -4.11 -4.44
CA ASP A 72 -14.39 -3.66 -3.69
C ASP A 72 -15.01 -2.42 -4.35
N VAL A 73 -16.19 -2.03 -3.89
CA VAL A 73 -16.91 -0.84 -4.37
C VAL A 73 -16.96 0.21 -3.27
N THR A 74 -16.69 1.46 -3.64
CA THR A 74 -16.91 2.61 -2.75
C THR A 74 -17.85 3.61 -3.39
N HIS A 75 -18.64 4.27 -2.55
CA HIS A 75 -19.55 5.32 -3.00
C HIS A 75 -18.88 6.69 -2.90
N ILE A 76 -18.96 7.45 -3.99
CA ILE A 76 -18.46 8.81 -4.12
C ILE A 76 -19.63 9.70 -4.57
N PRO A 77 -20.44 10.23 -3.63
CA PRO A 77 -21.69 10.95 -3.96
C PRO A 77 -21.51 12.14 -4.90
N GLN A 78 -20.36 12.81 -4.85
CA GLN A 78 -20.00 13.92 -5.74
C GLN A 78 -19.93 13.56 -7.23
N PHE A 79 -19.98 12.27 -7.60
CA PHE A 79 -20.05 11.81 -8.98
C PHE A 79 -21.50 11.59 -9.47
N GLY A 80 -22.50 11.92 -8.65
CA GLY A 80 -23.92 11.86 -9.01
C GLY A 80 -24.33 10.45 -9.43
N ARG A 81 -24.77 10.29 -10.68
CA ARG A 81 -25.18 8.98 -11.23
C ARG A 81 -24.03 7.97 -11.28
N SER A 82 -22.78 8.42 -11.40
CA SER A 82 -21.59 7.54 -11.48
C SER A 82 -20.90 7.36 -10.12
N LYS A 83 -21.68 7.37 -9.02
CA LYS A 83 -21.15 7.33 -7.65
C LYS A 83 -20.52 5.99 -7.26
N TYR A 84 -20.80 4.91 -7.98
CA TYR A 84 -20.31 3.57 -7.66
C TYR A 84 -18.93 3.38 -8.27
N VAL A 85 -17.90 3.54 -7.46
CA VAL A 85 -16.51 3.43 -7.90
C VAL A 85 -15.99 2.05 -7.52
N HIS A 86 -15.82 1.20 -8.51
CA HIS A 86 -15.15 -0.09 -8.36
C HIS A 86 -13.65 0.16 -8.27
N VAL A 87 -13.00 -0.46 -7.29
CA VAL A 87 -11.57 -0.29 -7.01
C VAL A 87 -10.93 -1.66 -6.92
N SER A 88 -9.84 -1.86 -7.66
CA SER A 88 -8.97 -3.04 -7.56
C SER A 88 -7.58 -2.59 -7.13
N VAL A 89 -7.01 -3.25 -6.13
CA VAL A 89 -5.67 -2.95 -5.60
C VAL A 89 -4.81 -4.21 -5.54
N ASP A 90 -3.60 -4.11 -6.07
CA ASP A 90 -2.58 -5.13 -5.91
C ASP A 90 -2.01 -5.07 -4.48
N THR A 91 -2.19 -6.14 -3.72
CA THR A 91 -1.89 -6.13 -2.27
C THR A 91 -0.39 -6.05 -1.96
N PHE A 92 0.47 -6.41 -2.93
CA PHE A 92 1.92 -6.38 -2.79
C PHE A 92 2.46 -4.97 -3.12
N SER A 93 2.23 -4.53 -4.34
CA SER A 93 2.77 -3.28 -4.92
C SER A 93 1.93 -2.05 -4.59
N GLY A 94 0.72 -2.22 -4.05
CA GLY A 94 -0.22 -1.15 -3.76
C GLY A 94 -0.68 -0.37 -4.99
N ALA A 95 -0.47 -0.88 -6.21
CA ALA A 95 -0.99 -0.27 -7.43
C ALA A 95 -2.51 -0.41 -7.46
N VAL A 96 -3.18 0.63 -7.93
CA VAL A 96 -4.63 0.78 -7.83
C VAL A 96 -5.21 1.06 -9.20
N PHE A 97 -6.30 0.38 -9.54
CA PHE A 97 -7.17 0.80 -10.63
C PHE A 97 -8.57 1.08 -10.09
N ALA A 98 -9.23 2.10 -10.62
CA ALA A 98 -10.61 2.40 -10.26
C ALA A 98 -11.41 2.88 -11.46
N SER A 99 -12.70 2.51 -11.51
CA SER A 99 -13.63 2.97 -12.53
C SER A 99 -14.96 3.38 -11.91
N ALA A 100 -15.47 4.54 -12.31
CA ALA A 100 -16.80 5.01 -11.91
C ALA A 100 -17.89 4.41 -12.82
N GLN A 101 -18.87 3.75 -12.22
CA GLN A 101 -20.01 3.10 -12.88
C GLN A 101 -21.34 3.65 -12.32
N THR A 102 -22.42 3.42 -13.05
CA THR A 102 -23.77 3.89 -12.68
C THR A 102 -24.55 2.92 -11.82
N VAL A 103 -24.17 1.65 -11.80
CA VAL A 103 -24.80 0.57 -11.04
C VAL A 103 -23.72 -0.42 -10.62
N GLU A 104 -24.03 -1.30 -9.66
CA GLU A 104 -23.17 -2.37 -9.17
C GLU A 104 -23.55 -3.74 -9.76
N LYS A 105 -23.91 -3.79 -11.06
CA LYS A 105 -24.26 -5.08 -11.68
C LYS A 105 -22.99 -5.88 -11.95
N THR A 106 -23.12 -7.20 -12.06
CA THR A 106 -22.02 -8.08 -12.50
C THR A 106 -21.37 -7.61 -13.82
N SER A 107 -22.15 -7.06 -14.76
CA SER A 107 -21.59 -6.49 -16.00
C SER A 107 -20.61 -5.35 -15.75
N ASP A 108 -20.90 -4.52 -14.75
CA ASP A 108 -20.09 -3.36 -14.39
C ASP A 108 -18.81 -3.81 -13.67
N VAL A 109 -18.91 -4.84 -12.81
CA VAL A 109 -17.75 -5.50 -12.21
C VAL A 109 -16.83 -6.10 -13.28
N ILE A 110 -17.38 -6.85 -14.25
CA ILE A 110 -16.59 -7.46 -15.34
C ILE A 110 -15.93 -6.37 -16.19
N LYS A 111 -16.68 -5.32 -16.55
CA LYS A 111 -16.13 -4.18 -17.29
C LYS A 111 -14.97 -3.51 -16.55
N HIS A 112 -15.12 -3.31 -15.24
CA HIS A 112 -14.05 -2.80 -14.38
C HIS A 112 -12.82 -3.71 -14.41
N LEU A 113 -13.00 -5.03 -14.23
CA LEU A 113 -11.89 -5.98 -14.21
C LEU A 113 -11.15 -6.05 -15.54
N VAL A 114 -11.85 -6.02 -16.67
CA VAL A 114 -11.21 -5.96 -18.00
C VAL A 114 -10.32 -4.73 -18.12
N GLN A 115 -10.79 -3.57 -17.67
CA GLN A 115 -9.98 -2.34 -17.67
C GLN A 115 -8.79 -2.44 -16.69
N ALA A 116 -9.00 -3.06 -15.51
CA ALA A 116 -7.96 -3.27 -14.52
C ALA A 116 -6.86 -4.21 -15.03
N PHE A 117 -7.23 -5.31 -15.69
CA PHE A 117 -6.28 -6.27 -16.28
C PHE A 117 -5.43 -5.61 -17.37
N SER A 118 -6.03 -4.73 -18.18
CA SER A 118 -5.26 -3.95 -19.15
C SER A 118 -4.30 -2.95 -18.51
N PHE A 119 -4.57 -2.46 -17.29
CA PHE A 119 -3.76 -1.45 -16.62
C PHE A 119 -2.66 -2.03 -15.70
N MET A 120 -2.93 -3.15 -15.02
CA MET A 120 -2.07 -3.76 -14.01
C MET A 120 -1.79 -5.25 -14.27
N ASP A 121 -2.08 -5.78 -15.46
CA ASP A 121 -1.96 -7.21 -15.77
C ASP A 121 -2.97 -8.09 -14.99
N ILE A 122 -2.92 -9.41 -15.16
CA ILE A 122 -3.92 -10.35 -14.63
C ILE A 122 -3.44 -10.94 -13.30
N PRO A 123 -4.22 -10.85 -12.21
CA PRO A 123 -3.85 -11.46 -10.94
C PRO A 123 -4.05 -12.98 -10.95
N LYS A 124 -3.28 -13.69 -10.13
CA LYS A 124 -3.53 -15.11 -9.83
C LYS A 124 -4.78 -15.32 -8.99
N GLU A 125 -5.02 -14.42 -8.03
CA GLU A 125 -6.13 -14.51 -7.10
C GLU A 125 -6.79 -13.15 -6.88
N LEU A 126 -8.12 -13.14 -6.95
CA LEU A 126 -8.97 -12.00 -6.67
C LEU A 126 -9.73 -12.23 -5.37
N LYS A 127 -9.59 -11.29 -4.43
CA LYS A 127 -10.35 -11.26 -3.17
C LYS A 127 -11.45 -10.21 -3.24
N THR A 128 -12.69 -10.63 -3.03
CA THR A 128 -13.87 -9.74 -3.01
C THR A 128 -14.65 -9.90 -1.72
N ASP A 129 -15.62 -9.03 -1.48
CA ASP A 129 -16.66 -9.28 -0.49
C ASP A 129 -17.65 -10.38 -0.97
N ASN A 130 -18.67 -10.65 -0.17
CA ASN A 130 -19.76 -11.58 -0.52
C ASN A 130 -20.93 -10.87 -1.22
N GLY A 131 -20.67 -9.75 -1.90
CA GLY A 131 -21.68 -9.03 -2.65
C GLY A 131 -22.30 -9.90 -3.75
N PRO A 132 -23.61 -9.73 -4.06
CA PRO A 132 -24.32 -10.58 -5.01
C PRO A 132 -23.72 -10.53 -6.42
N ALA A 133 -23.09 -9.42 -6.79
CA ALA A 133 -22.42 -9.27 -8.09
C ALA A 133 -21.28 -10.29 -8.29
N TYR A 134 -20.58 -10.66 -7.21
CA TYR A 134 -19.43 -11.57 -7.20
C TYR A 134 -19.80 -13.05 -7.07
N HIS A 135 -21.06 -13.36 -6.74
CA HIS A 135 -21.56 -14.74 -6.66
C HIS A 135 -22.28 -15.21 -7.94
N SER A 136 -22.44 -14.34 -8.92
CA SER A 136 -23.15 -14.69 -10.15
C SER A 136 -22.39 -15.73 -10.98
N ARG A 137 -23.12 -16.63 -11.65
CA ARG A 137 -22.54 -17.63 -12.58
C ARG A 137 -21.70 -16.95 -13.67
N LYS A 138 -22.15 -15.80 -14.17
CA LYS A 138 -21.45 -15.00 -15.17
C LYS A 138 -20.08 -14.51 -14.67
N PHE A 139 -19.99 -14.09 -13.41
CA PHE A 139 -18.72 -13.67 -12.81
C PHE A 139 -17.76 -14.85 -12.64
N CYS A 140 -18.25 -15.98 -12.12
CA CYS A 140 -17.44 -17.19 -11.97
C CYS A 140 -16.87 -17.68 -13.32
N SER A 141 -17.71 -17.74 -14.36
CA SER A 141 -17.26 -18.13 -15.71
C SER A 141 -16.23 -17.15 -16.28
N PHE A 142 -16.40 -15.86 -16.03
CA PHE A 142 -15.41 -14.85 -16.43
C PHE A 142 -14.06 -15.12 -15.75
N LEU A 143 -14.00 -15.25 -14.42
CA LEU A 143 -12.74 -15.49 -13.73
C LEU A 143 -12.08 -16.81 -14.16
N GLN A 144 -12.87 -17.87 -14.38
CA GLN A 144 -12.37 -19.14 -14.88
C GLN A 144 -11.73 -19.00 -16.27
N GLN A 145 -12.34 -18.24 -17.18
CA GLN A 145 -11.79 -17.99 -18.52
C GLN A 145 -10.44 -17.25 -18.47
N TRP A 146 -10.27 -16.36 -17.50
CA TRP A 146 -9.02 -15.61 -17.30
C TRP A 146 -8.01 -16.33 -16.39
N GLY A 147 -8.34 -17.54 -15.91
CA GLY A 147 -7.46 -18.33 -15.03
C GLY A 147 -7.25 -17.71 -13.64
N VAL A 148 -8.18 -16.87 -13.18
CA VAL A 148 -8.08 -16.14 -11.91
C VAL A 148 -8.81 -16.91 -10.81
N GLY A 149 -8.11 -17.23 -9.73
CA GLY A 149 -8.73 -17.80 -8.53
C GLY A 149 -9.59 -16.78 -7.81
N HIS A 150 -10.78 -17.17 -7.33
CA HIS A 150 -11.66 -16.31 -6.56
C HIS A 150 -11.68 -16.74 -5.10
N LYS A 151 -11.47 -15.79 -4.18
CA LYS A 151 -11.72 -15.99 -2.75
C LYS A 151 -12.66 -14.90 -2.25
N THR A 152 -13.72 -15.30 -1.57
CA THR A 152 -14.55 -14.35 -0.84
C THR A 152 -14.01 -14.16 0.58
N GLY A 153 -14.03 -12.92 1.07
CA GLY A 153 -13.71 -12.62 2.46
C GLY A 153 -14.79 -13.12 3.42
N ILE A 154 -14.46 -13.24 4.70
CA ILE A 154 -15.50 -13.35 5.75
C ILE A 154 -16.22 -12.00 5.81
N PRO A 155 -17.57 -11.95 5.73
CA PRO A 155 -18.30 -10.69 5.85
C PRO A 155 -17.85 -9.91 7.08
N HIS A 156 -17.60 -8.61 6.93
CA HIS A 156 -17.25 -7.71 8.03
C HIS A 156 -15.98 -8.07 8.83
N SER A 157 -15.08 -8.91 8.30
CA SER A 157 -13.77 -9.09 8.93
C SER A 157 -12.86 -7.89 8.63
N PRO A 158 -12.53 -7.04 9.61
CA PRO A 158 -11.75 -5.81 9.39
C PRO A 158 -10.34 -6.11 8.86
N THR A 159 -9.88 -7.35 9.04
CA THR A 159 -8.52 -7.77 8.73
C THR A 159 -8.36 -8.19 7.25
N GLY A 160 -9.42 -8.71 6.63
CA GLY A 160 -9.40 -9.22 5.25
C GLY A 160 -9.46 -8.16 4.15
N GLN A 161 -10.04 -6.99 4.43
CA GLN A 161 -10.27 -5.92 3.44
C GLN A 161 -9.56 -4.60 3.77
N ALA A 162 -8.71 -4.57 4.80
CA ALA A 162 -8.02 -3.35 5.23
C ALA A 162 -7.22 -2.64 4.11
N VAL A 163 -6.72 -3.37 3.10
CA VAL A 163 -5.93 -2.78 2.01
C VAL A 163 -6.84 -1.96 1.08
N VAL A 164 -7.96 -2.55 0.64
CA VAL A 164 -8.91 -1.84 -0.23
C VAL A 164 -9.63 -0.71 0.52
N GLU A 165 -9.96 -0.87 1.80
CA GLU A 165 -10.52 0.21 2.63
C GLU A 165 -9.55 1.39 2.80
N THR A 166 -8.26 1.11 3.03
CA THR A 166 -7.24 2.15 3.09
C THR A 166 -7.13 2.88 1.75
N THR A 167 -7.25 2.13 0.65
CA THR A 167 -7.25 2.66 -0.71
C THR A 167 -8.47 3.54 -0.97
N HIS A 168 -9.66 3.15 -0.50
CA HIS A 168 -10.87 3.97 -0.58
C HIS A 168 -10.70 5.33 0.11
N ARG A 169 -10.13 5.34 1.33
CA ARG A 169 -9.84 6.58 2.05
C ARG A 169 -8.84 7.45 1.30
N GLU A 170 -7.80 6.85 0.74
CA GLU A 170 -6.77 7.58 0.00
C GLU A 170 -7.33 8.20 -1.30
N ILE A 171 -8.12 7.46 -2.08
CA ILE A 171 -8.78 7.99 -3.29
C ILE A 171 -9.71 9.15 -2.91
N LYS A 172 -10.57 8.99 -1.90
CA LYS A 172 -11.47 10.05 -1.44
C LYS A 172 -10.70 11.28 -0.95
N ARG A 173 -9.60 11.07 -0.22
CA ARG A 173 -8.71 12.16 0.22
C ARG A 173 -8.17 12.95 -0.96
N VAL A 174 -7.56 12.28 -1.95
CA VAL A 174 -6.99 12.96 -3.12
C VAL A 174 -8.06 13.67 -3.94
N LEU A 175 -9.24 13.06 -4.11
CA LEU A 175 -10.36 13.68 -4.82
C LEU A 175 -10.87 14.94 -4.13
N ASN A 176 -10.95 14.96 -2.80
CA ASN A 176 -11.30 16.14 -2.03
C ASN A 176 -10.20 17.19 -2.15
N GLN A 177 -8.93 16.77 -2.09
CA GLN A 177 -7.80 17.68 -2.20
C GLN A 177 -7.79 18.43 -3.55
N GLN A 178 -8.06 17.70 -4.63
CA GLN A 178 -8.11 18.21 -5.99
C GLN A 178 -9.44 18.90 -6.35
N GLN A 179 -10.42 18.96 -5.44
CA GLN A 179 -11.77 19.43 -5.75
C GLN A 179 -11.80 20.85 -6.30
N GLN A 180 -10.95 21.75 -5.78
CA GLN A 180 -10.89 23.14 -6.24
C GLN A 180 -10.43 23.27 -7.70
N VAL A 181 -9.52 22.39 -8.14
CA VAL A 181 -8.96 22.41 -9.50
C VAL A 181 -9.92 21.79 -10.51
N LEU A 182 -10.79 20.87 -10.08
CA LEU A 182 -11.55 20.00 -10.99
C LEU A 182 -13.07 20.19 -10.94
N LYS A 183 -13.57 21.34 -10.46
CA LYS A 183 -15.02 21.55 -10.26
C LYS A 183 -15.86 21.29 -11.51
N MET A 184 -15.32 21.56 -12.70
CA MET A 184 -16.03 21.44 -13.98
C MET A 184 -15.73 20.13 -14.73
N GLU A 185 -14.85 19.28 -14.20
CA GLU A 185 -14.40 18.08 -14.89
C GLU A 185 -15.34 16.90 -14.68
N THR A 186 -15.38 15.99 -15.66
CA THR A 186 -16.18 14.76 -15.56
C THR A 186 -15.71 13.87 -14.40
N PRO A 187 -16.60 13.06 -13.78
CA PRO A 187 -16.20 12.08 -12.77
C PRO A 187 -15.02 11.19 -13.18
N GLN A 188 -14.98 10.80 -14.45
CA GLN A 188 -13.93 9.96 -15.02
C GLN A 188 -12.59 10.70 -15.07
N THR A 189 -12.56 11.95 -15.55
CA THR A 189 -11.34 12.79 -15.54
C THR A 189 -10.85 13.01 -14.11
N ARG A 190 -11.76 13.31 -13.19
CA ARG A 190 -11.45 13.51 -11.77
C ARG A 190 -10.82 12.26 -11.15
N LEU A 191 -11.42 11.10 -11.39
CA LEU A 191 -10.92 9.82 -10.90
C LEU A 191 -9.56 9.48 -11.53
N ALA A 192 -9.40 9.65 -12.84
CA ALA A 192 -8.14 9.39 -13.54
C ALA A 192 -6.99 10.24 -12.98
N ARG A 193 -7.24 11.53 -12.69
CA ARG A 193 -6.22 12.41 -12.07
C ARG A 193 -5.87 12.00 -10.65
N ALA A 194 -6.86 11.59 -9.86
CA ALA A 194 -6.63 11.08 -8.51
C ALA A 194 -5.78 9.79 -8.56
N LEU A 195 -6.13 8.85 -9.44
CA LEU A 195 -5.37 7.62 -9.66
C LEU A 195 -3.94 7.89 -10.16
N PHE A 196 -3.76 8.88 -11.04
CA PHE A 196 -2.43 9.30 -11.47
C PHE A 196 -1.56 9.73 -10.27
N THR A 197 -2.15 10.52 -9.36
CA THR A 197 -1.47 10.97 -8.16
C THR A 197 -1.12 9.80 -7.24
N VAL A 198 -2.07 8.89 -7.00
CA VAL A 198 -1.89 7.72 -6.13
C VAL A 198 -0.84 6.75 -6.69
N ASN A 199 -0.87 6.45 -7.99
CA ASN A 199 -0.03 5.40 -8.58
C ASN A 199 1.35 5.87 -9.05
N PHE A 200 1.47 7.11 -9.53
CA PHE A 200 2.67 7.59 -10.22
C PHE A 200 3.43 8.67 -9.44
N LEU A 201 2.75 9.44 -8.59
CA LEU A 201 3.36 10.57 -7.88
C LEU A 201 3.62 10.26 -6.40
N ASN A 202 2.65 9.68 -5.71
CA ASN A 202 2.76 9.39 -4.29
C ASN A 202 3.78 8.26 -4.03
N CYS A 203 4.64 8.47 -3.04
CA CYS A 203 5.66 7.51 -2.62
C CYS A 203 5.64 7.32 -1.11
N THR A 204 6.46 6.42 -0.57
CA THR A 204 6.75 6.37 0.88
C THR A 204 8.22 6.70 1.13
N PHE A 205 8.56 7.17 2.33
CA PHE A 205 9.98 7.45 2.65
C PHE A 205 10.82 6.17 2.76
N GLU A 206 10.20 5.03 3.04
CA GLU A 206 10.87 3.72 3.02
C GLU A 206 11.12 3.24 1.58
N PHE A 207 10.22 3.59 0.66
CA PHE A 207 10.26 3.19 -0.74
C PHE A 207 9.88 4.36 -1.64
N LEU A 208 10.89 5.05 -2.17
CA LEU A 208 10.69 6.18 -3.08
C LEU A 208 10.18 5.75 -4.47
N ASN A 209 9.96 4.46 -4.73
CA ASN A 209 9.29 4.02 -5.94
C ASN A 209 7.76 4.09 -5.75
N PRO A 210 7.03 4.83 -6.61
CA PRO A 210 5.58 4.83 -6.64
C PRO A 210 5.01 3.43 -6.86
N PRO A 211 3.74 3.20 -6.48
CA PRO A 211 3.09 1.90 -6.62
C PRO A 211 3.27 1.24 -7.99
N ILE A 212 3.11 1.98 -9.09
CA ILE A 212 3.19 1.42 -10.43
C ILE A 212 4.60 0.90 -10.78
N ILE A 213 5.65 1.56 -10.27
CA ILE A 213 7.04 1.12 -10.49
C ILE A 213 7.34 -0.11 -9.65
N ARG A 214 6.76 -0.22 -8.44
CA ARG A 214 6.87 -1.44 -7.64
C ARG A 214 6.10 -2.61 -8.27
N HIS A 215 5.04 -2.29 -9.00
CA HIS A 215 4.17 -3.27 -9.62
C HIS A 215 4.87 -3.95 -10.80
N PHE A 216 5.37 -3.17 -11.76
CA PHE A 216 6.06 -3.71 -12.95
C PHE A 216 7.58 -3.91 -12.76
N GLY A 217 8.16 -3.37 -11.69
CA GLY A 217 9.58 -3.56 -11.38
C GLY A 217 9.87 -4.93 -10.79
N ALA A 218 10.99 -5.55 -11.19
CA ALA A 218 11.52 -6.72 -10.51
C ALA A 218 11.88 -6.35 -9.05
N ASN A 219 11.33 -7.07 -8.07
CA ASN A 219 11.56 -6.74 -6.66
C ASN A 219 12.97 -7.19 -6.21
N PRO A 220 13.91 -6.27 -5.93
CA PRO A 220 15.25 -6.65 -5.47
C PRO A 220 15.22 -7.25 -4.06
N GLN A 221 14.18 -6.97 -3.26
CA GLN A 221 14.10 -7.46 -1.88
C GLN A 221 13.89 -8.97 -1.82
N LEU A 222 13.14 -9.57 -2.74
CA LEU A 222 12.99 -11.04 -2.84
C LEU A 222 14.27 -11.74 -3.29
N ASN A 223 15.18 -11.03 -3.97
CA ASN A 223 16.45 -11.56 -4.45
C ASN A 223 17.59 -11.54 -3.41
N ILE A 224 17.32 -11.16 -2.16
CA ILE A 224 18.30 -11.30 -1.07
C ILE A 224 18.41 -12.80 -0.73
N LYS A 225 19.49 -13.45 -1.20
CA LYS A 225 19.76 -14.90 -1.06
C LYS A 225 19.87 -15.38 0.40
N GLU A 226 20.19 -14.50 1.34
CA GLU A 226 20.29 -14.82 2.76
C GLU A 226 19.55 -13.77 3.59
N ARG A 227 18.42 -14.17 4.17
CA ARG A 227 17.67 -13.32 5.10
C ARG A 227 17.84 -13.86 6.51
N PRO A 228 17.97 -12.99 7.52
CA PRO A 228 18.30 -13.44 8.86
C PRO A 228 17.19 -14.34 9.40
N PRO A 229 17.54 -15.45 10.06
CA PRO A 229 16.56 -16.27 10.74
C PRO A 229 15.83 -15.46 11.82
N VAL A 230 14.56 -15.76 12.02
CA VAL A 230 13.70 -15.10 13.01
C VAL A 230 13.03 -16.12 13.91
N MET A 231 12.83 -15.73 15.16
CA MET A 231 11.97 -16.41 16.12
C MET A 231 10.57 -15.80 16.05
N VAL A 232 9.56 -16.66 16.00
CA VAL A 232 8.16 -16.31 15.84
C VAL A 232 7.42 -16.68 17.10
N ARG A 233 6.72 -15.73 17.73
CA ARG A 233 5.80 -16.04 18.81
C ARG A 233 4.45 -16.41 18.20
N ASP A 234 4.01 -17.63 18.44
CA ASP A 234 2.71 -18.10 17.97
C ASP A 234 1.58 -17.44 18.79
N PRO A 235 0.63 -16.73 18.15
CA PRO A 235 -0.46 -16.07 18.85
C PRO A 235 -1.37 -17.00 19.66
N GLU A 236 -1.58 -18.22 19.19
CA GLU A 236 -2.56 -19.14 19.78
C GLU A 236 -1.97 -19.86 21.00
N THR A 237 -0.71 -20.28 20.91
CA THR A 237 -0.05 -21.03 21.99
C THR A 237 0.86 -20.17 22.88
N GLY A 238 1.18 -18.94 22.47
CA GLY A 238 2.10 -18.03 23.16
C GLY A 238 3.57 -18.48 23.13
N ARG A 239 3.88 -19.64 22.55
CA ARG A 239 5.21 -20.24 22.46
C ARG A 239 6.03 -19.56 21.38
N THR A 240 7.35 -19.59 21.53
CA THR A 240 8.28 -19.03 20.54
C THR A 240 8.87 -20.18 19.72
N GLU A 241 8.64 -20.16 18.42
CA GLU A 241 9.05 -21.17 17.44
C GLU A 241 10.08 -20.58 16.46
N GLY A 242 10.93 -21.44 15.89
CA GLY A 242 12.00 -21.06 14.97
C GLY A 242 13.34 -21.72 15.31
N PRO A 243 14.41 -21.39 14.57
CA PRO A 243 14.52 -20.31 13.61
C PRO A 243 13.77 -20.56 12.28
N HIS A 244 13.09 -19.53 11.78
CA HIS A 244 12.42 -19.52 10.47
C HIS A 244 13.02 -18.47 9.55
N ASN A 245 12.93 -18.68 8.24
CA ASN A 245 13.43 -17.71 7.26
C ASN A 245 12.46 -16.53 7.13
N LEU A 246 12.95 -15.31 7.29
CA LEU A 246 12.16 -14.10 7.03
C LEU A 246 12.03 -13.90 5.51
N VAL A 247 10.80 -13.77 4.98
CA VAL A 247 10.51 -13.67 3.54
C VAL A 247 10.11 -12.27 3.08
N THR A 248 9.60 -11.40 3.95
CA THR A 248 9.50 -9.93 3.74
C THR A 248 9.04 -9.25 5.02
N TRP A 249 9.16 -7.93 5.12
CA TRP A 249 8.60 -7.13 6.22
C TRP A 249 8.02 -5.82 5.72
N GLY A 250 7.07 -5.28 6.47
CA GLY A 250 6.35 -4.04 6.15
C GLY A 250 5.97 -3.27 7.41
N ARG A 251 5.14 -2.23 7.25
CA ARG A 251 4.66 -1.45 8.41
C ARG A 251 3.75 -2.32 9.29
N GLY A 252 4.32 -2.88 10.36
CA GLY A 252 3.61 -3.63 11.39
C GLY A 252 3.49 -5.13 11.16
N TYR A 253 3.95 -5.66 10.01
CA TYR A 253 3.84 -7.08 9.65
C TYR A 253 5.06 -7.64 8.95
N ASP A 254 5.37 -8.90 9.27
CA ASP A 254 6.48 -9.67 8.74
C ASP A 254 5.94 -10.99 8.17
N CYS A 255 6.47 -11.42 7.03
CA CYS A 255 6.17 -12.72 6.44
C CYS A 255 7.34 -13.67 6.69
N VAL A 256 7.06 -14.85 7.24
CA VAL A 256 8.05 -15.87 7.57
C VAL A 256 7.73 -17.18 6.85
N SER A 257 8.76 -17.90 6.42
CA SER A 257 8.62 -19.25 5.86
C SER A 257 8.81 -20.27 6.99
N THR A 258 7.73 -20.95 7.35
CA THR A 258 7.78 -22.14 8.20
C THR A 258 7.87 -23.40 7.31
N PRO A 259 8.23 -24.58 7.86
CA PRO A 259 8.32 -25.81 7.08
C PRO A 259 7.01 -26.20 6.36
N MET A 260 5.86 -25.74 6.86
CA MET A 260 4.56 -26.06 6.27
C MET A 260 4.06 -25.01 5.29
N ARG A 261 4.29 -23.71 5.56
CA ARG A 261 3.73 -22.62 4.76
C ARG A 261 4.39 -21.27 5.05
N LEU A 262 4.07 -20.29 4.22
CA LEU A 262 4.33 -18.87 4.49
C LEU A 262 3.28 -18.34 5.49
N LYS A 263 3.72 -17.65 6.55
CA LYS A 263 2.87 -17.07 7.59
C LYS A 263 3.12 -15.56 7.68
N TRP A 264 2.06 -14.77 7.52
CA TRP A 264 2.08 -13.34 7.83
C TRP A 264 1.78 -13.13 9.31
N LEU A 265 2.61 -12.35 9.99
CA LEU A 265 2.55 -12.14 11.44
C LEU A 265 2.78 -10.68 11.79
N PRO A 266 2.15 -10.15 12.85
CA PRO A 266 2.54 -8.86 13.41
C PRO A 266 4.04 -8.79 13.68
N SER A 267 4.73 -7.73 13.25
CA SER A 267 6.18 -7.56 13.49
C SER A 267 6.52 -7.60 14.99
N LYS A 268 5.57 -7.24 15.88
CA LYS A 268 5.74 -7.35 17.34
C LYS A 268 5.96 -8.79 17.85
N TRP A 269 5.58 -9.79 17.05
CA TRP A 269 5.74 -11.21 17.37
C TRP A 269 6.89 -11.88 16.60
N VAL A 270 7.61 -11.13 15.77
CA VAL A 270 8.75 -11.62 15.01
C VAL A 270 10.01 -10.96 15.56
N ARG A 271 10.97 -11.77 16.01
CA ARG A 271 12.24 -11.28 16.58
C ARG A 271 13.42 -11.86 15.80
N PRO A 272 14.46 -11.08 15.48
CA PRO A 272 15.69 -11.63 14.91
C PRO A 272 16.27 -12.74 15.80
N TYR A 273 16.63 -13.88 15.21
CA TYR A 273 17.36 -14.92 15.90
C TYR A 273 18.82 -14.48 16.06
N VAL A 274 19.32 -14.54 17.28
CA VAL A 274 20.74 -14.30 17.58
C VAL A 274 21.34 -15.64 17.99
N PRO A 275 22.29 -16.21 17.21
CA PRO A 275 22.98 -17.42 17.60
C PRO A 275 23.67 -17.20 18.96
N LYS A 276 23.46 -18.13 19.90
CA LYS A 276 24.28 -18.15 21.13
C LYS A 276 25.68 -18.60 20.73
N VAL A 277 26.60 -17.65 20.54
CA VAL A 277 28.00 -17.95 20.29
C VAL A 277 28.64 -18.39 21.61
N SER A 278 28.78 -19.69 21.83
CA SER A 278 29.73 -20.23 22.79
C SER A 278 31.14 -20.10 22.19
N GLY A 279 31.87 -19.07 22.61
CA GLY A 279 33.32 -18.96 22.46
C GLY A 279 33.87 -18.97 21.03
N GLU A 280 33.99 -17.79 20.42
CA GLU A 280 35.21 -17.30 19.74
C GLU A 280 34.88 -15.99 19.00
N LYS A 281 35.70 -14.96 19.25
CA LYS A 281 35.54 -13.62 18.67
C LYS A 281 35.84 -13.63 17.17
N LYS A 282 34.87 -14.00 16.34
CA LYS A 282 34.87 -13.65 14.91
C LYS A 282 34.30 -12.24 14.73
N LYS A 283 35.00 -11.43 13.93
CA LYS A 283 34.72 -10.00 13.71
C LYS A 283 33.23 -9.74 13.50
N LEU A 284 32.70 -8.86 14.35
CA LEU A 284 31.31 -8.43 14.36
C LEU A 284 30.95 -7.78 13.00
N PRO A 285 29.95 -8.28 12.25
CA PRO A 285 29.52 -7.63 11.02
C PRO A 285 28.94 -6.25 11.31
N GLN A 286 29.09 -5.31 10.36
CA GLN A 286 28.63 -3.91 10.42
C GLN A 286 27.15 -3.69 10.85
N VAL A 287 26.35 -4.76 10.91
CA VAL A 287 24.92 -4.74 11.27
C VAL A 287 24.66 -4.53 12.76
N THR A 288 25.64 -4.77 13.65
CA THR A 288 25.49 -4.43 15.07
C THR A 288 25.33 -2.93 15.30
N GLN A 289 25.84 -2.06 14.43
CA GLN A 289 25.56 -0.62 14.48
C GLN A 289 24.09 -0.29 14.16
N ALA A 290 23.42 -1.05 13.28
CA ALA A 290 22.00 -0.84 12.96
C ALA A 290 21.08 -1.33 14.09
N ALA A 291 21.42 -2.45 14.73
CA ALA A 291 20.72 -2.94 15.91
C ALA A 291 20.90 -2.01 17.13
N PHE A 292 22.09 -1.42 17.29
CA PHE A 292 22.37 -0.43 18.34
C PHE A 292 21.54 0.85 18.15
N ARG A 293 21.38 1.32 16.91
CA ARG A 293 20.50 2.46 16.58
C ARG A 293 19.02 2.19 16.91
N ARG A 294 18.57 0.93 16.83
CA ARG A 294 17.20 0.53 17.20
C ARG A 294 16.98 0.61 18.71
N ARG A 295 17.92 0.13 19.53
CA ARG A 295 17.85 0.24 21.00
C ARG A 295 17.87 1.68 21.50
N ARG A 296 18.69 2.56 20.89
CA ARG A 296 18.76 3.98 21.29
C ARG A 296 17.45 4.73 21.05
N ARG A 297 16.66 4.31 20.06
CA ARG A 297 15.34 4.91 19.74
C ARG A 297 14.26 4.49 20.74
N GLU A 298 14.33 3.27 21.26
CA GLU A 298 13.42 2.79 22.32
C GLU A 298 13.77 3.38 23.69
N SER A 299 15.05 3.65 23.98
CA SER A 299 15.45 4.32 25.23
C SER A 299 15.12 5.81 25.28
N LEU A 300 15.14 6.51 24.13
CA LEU A 300 14.80 7.93 24.04
C LEU A 300 13.29 8.21 24.14
N SER A 301 12.44 7.21 23.91
CA SER A 301 10.98 7.32 24.16
C SER A 301 10.59 7.08 25.62
N GLY A 302 11.54 6.75 26.51
CA GLY A 302 11.28 6.41 27.92
C GLY A 302 11.79 7.41 28.96
N MET A 303 12.42 8.52 28.56
CA MET A 303 12.91 9.57 29.49
C MET A 303 12.31 10.94 29.13
N GLY A 304 11.00 11.08 29.29
CA GLY A 304 10.29 12.32 29.02
C GLY A 304 9.07 12.49 29.91
N SER A 305 9.25 12.27 31.21
CA SER A 305 8.27 12.62 32.23
C SER A 305 8.96 12.63 33.59
N PHE A 306 9.69 13.71 33.89
CA PHE A 306 9.86 14.22 35.25
C PHE A 306 10.14 15.72 35.15
N SER A 307 9.31 16.47 35.88
CA SER A 307 9.27 17.94 36.05
C SER A 307 8.68 18.73 34.89
#